data_AF-A0A973G3U5-F1
#
_entry.id   AF-A0A973G3U5-F1
#
_cell.length_a   1.000
_cell.length_b   1.000
_cell.length_c   1.000
_cell.angle_alpha   90.00
_cell.angle_beta   90.00
_cell.angle_gamma   90.00
#
_symmetry.space_group_name_H-M   'P 1'
#
loop_
_entity.id
_entity.type
_entity.pdbx_description
1 polymer ?
#
loop_
_entity_poly.entity_id
_entity_poly.type
_entity_poly.pdbx_seq_one_letter_code
_entity_poly.pdbx_strand_id
1 'polypeptide(L)'
;KKAGAQTTVIASPHQVAVVEDATRDYELSELRDRYIRDVDIILSEGFKKNPHPKIEVVRSGLKHAPLCTREDNLIAIMSDRPVDRGVPCLDINDVAGLASLIEKNFLTNRNSDGGL
;
A
#
# COMPACT_ATOMS: atom_id res chain seq x y z
N LYS A 1 -8.99 -26.36 -0.84
CA LYS A 1 -7.72 -27.05 -0.50
C LYS A 1 -7.89 -28.38 0.25
N LYS A 2 -8.94 -29.19 0.00
CA LYS A 2 -9.17 -30.44 0.77
C LYS A 2 -8.35 -31.66 0.30
N ALA A 3 -7.34 -31.48 -0.57
CA ALA A 3 -6.48 -32.55 -1.11
C ALA A 3 -4.99 -32.40 -0.76
N GLY A 4 -4.61 -31.49 0.16
CA GLY A 4 -3.22 -31.37 0.64
C GLY A 4 -2.26 -30.54 -0.23
N ALA A 5 -2.75 -29.80 -1.23
CA ALA A 5 -1.92 -28.91 -2.04
C ALA A 5 -1.52 -27.64 -1.25
N GLN A 6 -0.22 -27.38 -1.13
CA GLN A 6 0.32 -26.18 -0.45
C GLN A 6 0.00 -24.88 -1.21
N THR A 7 0.03 -24.94 -2.54
CA THR A 7 -0.30 -23.82 -3.44
C THR A 7 -1.34 -24.28 -4.47
N THR A 8 -2.35 -23.44 -4.71
CA THR A 8 -3.36 -23.65 -5.76
C THR A 8 -3.40 -22.42 -6.66
N VAL A 9 -3.40 -22.64 -7.97
CA VAL A 9 -3.52 -21.58 -8.97
C VAL A 9 -4.80 -21.78 -9.76
N ILE A 10 -5.61 -20.73 -9.88
CA ILE A 10 -6.79 -20.68 -10.73
C ILE A 10 -6.47 -19.71 -11.87
N ALA A 11 -6.57 -20.17 -13.11
CA ALA A 11 -6.28 -19.36 -14.29
C ALA A 11 -7.49 -19.31 -15.23
N SER A 12 -7.75 -18.12 -15.77
CA SER A 12 -8.78 -17.83 -16.77
C SER A 12 -8.24 -16.81 -17.77
N PRO A 13 -8.93 -16.56 -18.90
CA PRO A 13 -8.51 -15.54 -19.87
C PRO A 13 -8.42 -14.11 -19.31
N HIS A 14 -9.04 -13.83 -18.15
CA HIS A 14 -9.13 -12.47 -17.59
C HIS A 14 -8.46 -12.32 -16.23
N GLN A 15 -8.22 -13.42 -15.51
CA GLN A 15 -7.70 -13.37 -14.15
C GLN A 15 -6.93 -14.63 -13.78
N VAL A 16 -5.88 -14.43 -13.00
CA VAL A 16 -5.18 -15.48 -12.27
C VAL A 16 -5.32 -15.21 -10.77
N ALA A 17 -5.60 -16.25 -10.00
CA ALA A 17 -5.60 -16.20 -8.54
C ALA A 17 -4.66 -17.27 -7.98
N VAL A 18 -3.81 -16.86 -7.04
CA VAL A 18 -2.90 -17.75 -6.32
C VAL A 18 -3.34 -17.83 -4.87
N VAL A 19 -3.54 -19.04 -4.37
CA VAL A 19 -3.83 -19.30 -2.95
C VAL A 19 -2.75 -20.22 -2.40
N GLU A 20 -1.89 -19.67 -1.55
CA GLU A 20 -0.76 -20.36 -0.91
C GLU A 20 -0.94 -20.35 0.61
N ASP A 21 -0.62 -21.46 1.28
CA ASP A 21 -0.61 -21.48 2.74
C ASP A 21 0.68 -20.83 3.25
N ALA A 22 0.55 -19.78 4.05
CA ALA A 22 1.70 -19.12 4.65
C ALA A 22 2.31 -20.02 5.74
N THR A 23 3.62 -20.30 5.63
CA THR A 23 4.38 -21.06 6.63
C THR A 23 4.93 -20.17 7.75
N ARG A 24 4.98 -18.86 7.51
CA ARG A 24 5.33 -17.78 8.42
C ARG A 24 4.74 -16.47 7.90
N ASP A 25 4.88 -15.41 8.67
CA ASP A 25 4.62 -14.06 8.16
C ASP A 25 5.66 -13.72 7.08
N TYR A 26 5.18 -13.22 5.94
CA TYR A 26 6.01 -12.76 4.83
C TYR A 26 6.22 -11.26 4.93
N GLU A 27 7.42 -10.80 4.60
CA GLU A 27 7.66 -9.38 4.37
C GLU A 27 7.06 -8.95 3.02
N LEU A 28 6.70 -7.67 2.91
CA LEU A 28 6.11 -7.14 1.67
C LEU A 28 7.06 -7.30 0.47
N SER A 29 8.37 -7.18 0.69
CA SER A 29 9.39 -7.41 -0.34
C SER A 29 9.39 -8.85 -0.86
N GLU A 30 9.17 -9.83 0.01
CA GLU A 30 9.11 -11.25 -0.38
C GLU A 30 7.86 -11.54 -1.21
N LEU A 31 6.72 -10.95 -0.83
CA LEU A 31 5.49 -11.06 -1.60
C LEU A 31 5.62 -10.38 -2.96
N ARG A 32 6.25 -9.19 -3.02
CA ARG A 32 6.57 -8.51 -4.28
C ARG A 32 7.40 -9.42 -5.18
N ASP A 33 8.54 -9.91 -4.70
CA ASP A 33 9.48 -10.67 -5.52
C ASP A 33 8.87 -12.00 -6.01
N ARG A 34 7.97 -12.59 -5.23
CA ARG A 34 7.31 -13.85 -5.57
C ARG A 34 6.16 -13.68 -6.55
N TYR A 35 5.30 -12.67 -6.36
CA TYR A 35 3.99 -12.62 -7.01
C TYR A 35 3.74 -11.40 -7.90
N ILE A 36 4.45 -10.29 -7.69
CA ILE A 36 4.10 -9.01 -8.31
C ILE A 36 5.14 -8.67 -9.36
N ARG A 37 4.69 -8.46 -10.60
CA ARG A 37 5.52 -8.11 -11.76
C ARG A 37 4.80 -7.07 -12.60
N ASP A 38 5.57 -6.25 -13.31
CA ASP A 38 5.07 -5.31 -14.32
C ASP A 38 4.00 -4.33 -13.80
N VAL A 39 4.21 -3.80 -12.57
CA VAL A 39 3.35 -2.79 -11.96
C VAL A 39 4.12 -1.52 -11.64
N ASP A 40 3.39 -0.41 -11.56
CA ASP A 40 3.98 0.91 -11.29
C ASP A 40 3.95 1.22 -9.80
N ILE A 41 2.91 0.76 -9.11
CA ILE A 41 2.67 0.96 -7.68
C ILE A 41 2.14 -0.33 -7.07
N ILE A 42 2.57 -0.61 -5.84
CA ILE A 42 2.00 -1.62 -4.96
C ILE A 42 1.38 -0.89 -3.77
N LEU A 43 0.07 -1.08 -3.56
CA LEU A 43 -0.63 -0.61 -2.38
C LEU A 43 -0.78 -1.78 -1.41
N SER A 44 -0.29 -1.61 -0.18
CA SER A 44 -0.46 -2.59 0.89
C SER A 44 -1.24 -1.99 2.04
N GLU A 45 -2.31 -2.66 2.48
CA GLU A 45 -2.96 -2.36 3.74
C GLU A 45 -2.30 -3.17 4.87
N GLY A 46 -1.98 -2.53 6.00
CA GLY A 46 -1.27 -3.16 7.11
C GLY A 46 0.24 -2.94 7.07
N PHE A 47 1.04 -3.95 7.45
CA PHE A 47 2.50 -3.90 7.45
C PHE A 47 3.10 -2.67 8.17
N LYS A 48 2.57 -2.33 9.35
CA LYS A 48 2.89 -1.09 10.08
C LYS A 48 4.39 -0.85 10.31
N LYS A 49 5.20 -1.91 10.36
CA LYS A 49 6.65 -1.86 10.60
C LYS A 49 7.50 -1.82 9.33
N ASN A 50 6.89 -1.82 8.14
CA ASN A 50 7.65 -1.77 6.89
C ASN A 50 8.33 -0.38 6.70
N PRO A 51 9.41 -0.31 5.91
CA PRO A 51 10.13 0.93 5.65
C PRO A 51 9.56 1.73 4.47
N HIS A 52 8.37 1.39 3.96
CA HIS A 52 7.80 2.04 2.78
C HIS A 52 6.96 3.27 3.16
N PRO A 53 6.74 4.22 2.22
CA PRO A 53 5.87 5.37 2.45
C PRO A 53 4.47 4.96 2.91
N LYS A 54 3.92 5.68 3.90
CA LYS A 54 2.64 5.34 4.54
C LYS A 54 1.64 6.48 4.46
N ILE A 55 0.38 6.12 4.25
CA ILE A 55 -0.77 7.00 4.44
C ILE A 55 -1.51 6.47 5.66
N GLU A 56 -1.70 7.29 6.67
CA GLU A 56 -2.46 6.89 7.86
C GLU A 56 -3.89 7.43 7.80
N VAL A 57 -4.87 6.55 8.02
CA VAL A 57 -6.28 6.93 8.11
C VAL A 57 -6.65 7.09 9.58
N VAL A 58 -7.00 8.31 9.99
CA VAL A 58 -7.38 8.65 11.36
C VAL A 58 -8.86 9.01 11.39
N ARG A 59 -9.65 8.37 12.25
CA ARG A 59 -11.08 8.69 12.43
C ARG A 59 -11.34 9.17 13.84
N SER A 60 -12.26 10.11 14.00
CA SER A 60 -12.71 10.63 15.29
C SER A 60 -13.24 9.54 16.23
N GLY A 61 -13.88 8.50 15.68
CA GLY A 61 -14.38 7.34 16.42
C GLY A 61 -13.31 6.36 16.90
N LEU A 62 -12.04 6.51 16.47
CA LEU A 62 -10.94 5.69 16.95
C LEU A 62 -10.34 6.30 18.22
N LYS A 63 -10.30 5.50 19.29
CA LYS A 63 -9.79 5.91 20.61
C LYS A 63 -8.26 6.01 20.69
N HIS A 64 -7.54 5.59 19.65
CA HIS A 64 -6.07 5.63 19.64
C HIS A 64 -5.56 6.87 18.93
N ALA A 65 -4.42 7.36 19.40
CA ALA A 65 -3.65 8.39 18.70
C ALA A 65 -3.15 7.84 17.35
N PRO A 66 -2.88 8.73 16.37
CA PRO A 66 -2.15 8.34 15.16
C PRO A 66 -0.90 7.56 15.53
N LEU A 67 -0.72 6.42 14.88
CA LEU A 67 0.30 5.41 15.14
C LEU A 67 1.62 5.77 14.48
N CYS A 68 1.59 6.38 13.30
CA CYS A 68 2.78 6.70 12.54
C CYS A 68 3.27 8.11 12.90
N THR A 69 4.58 8.24 13.02
CA THR A 69 5.27 9.53 13.02
C THR A 69 5.96 9.76 11.69
N ARG A 70 6.62 10.91 11.54
CA ARG A 70 7.39 11.22 10.32
C ARG A 70 8.53 10.23 10.10
N GLU A 71 9.12 9.74 11.19
CA GLU A 71 10.20 8.74 11.19
C GLU A 71 9.72 7.37 10.68
N ASP A 72 8.42 7.10 10.68
CA ASP A 72 7.82 5.86 10.15
C ASP A 72 7.56 5.90 8.63
N ASN A 73 8.14 6.88 7.92
CA ASN A 73 7.87 7.20 6.51
C ASN A 73 6.42 7.61 6.23
N LEU A 74 5.77 8.27 7.19
CA LEU A 74 4.45 8.85 6.97
C LEU A 74 4.53 9.97 5.92
N ILE A 75 3.68 9.91 4.89
CA ILE A 75 3.62 10.90 3.81
C ILE A 75 2.32 11.70 3.75
N ALA A 76 1.24 11.18 4.33
CA ALA A 76 -0.05 11.88 4.40
C ALA A 76 -0.95 11.27 5.49
N ILE A 77 -1.92 12.07 5.95
CA ILE A 77 -3.01 11.65 6.83
C ILE A 77 -4.33 11.87 6.11
N MET A 78 -5.22 10.88 6.21
CA MET A 78 -6.63 11.00 5.81
C MET A 78 -7.47 11.07 7.08
N SER A 79 -8.19 12.17 7.33
CA SER A 79 -8.88 12.36 8.62
C SER A 79 -10.18 13.15 8.52
N ASP A 80 -11.14 12.82 9.41
CA ASP A 80 -12.40 13.55 9.64
C ASP A 80 -12.27 14.63 10.72
N ARG A 81 -11.06 14.79 11.27
CA ARG A 81 -10.70 15.81 12.26
C ARG A 81 -9.30 16.36 11.97
N PRO A 82 -8.96 17.56 12.47
CA PRO A 82 -7.61 18.09 12.36
C PRO A 82 -6.59 17.16 13.05
N VAL A 83 -5.51 16.83 12.35
CA VAL A 83 -4.38 16.07 12.88
C VAL A 83 -3.09 16.71 12.40
N ASP A 84 -2.22 17.12 13.33
CA ASP A 84 -0.90 17.64 13.02
C ASP A 84 0.18 16.57 13.25
N ARG A 85 0.87 16.22 12.17
CA ARG A 85 2.03 15.32 12.14
C ARG A 85 3.12 15.84 11.19
N GLY A 86 3.07 17.10 10.79
CA GLY A 86 4.04 17.68 9.84
C GLY A 86 3.98 17.10 8.42
N VAL A 87 2.87 16.47 8.04
CA VAL A 87 2.56 15.96 6.70
C VAL A 87 1.19 16.46 6.26
N PRO A 88 0.86 16.45 4.95
CA PRO A 88 -0.48 16.81 4.49
C PRO A 88 -1.57 16.02 5.21
N CYS A 89 -2.58 16.71 5.73
CA CYS A 89 -3.79 16.14 6.30
C CYS A 89 -4.96 16.48 5.37
N LEU A 90 -5.50 15.47 4.69
CA LEU A 90 -6.64 15.59 3.77
C LEU A 90 -7.93 15.13 4.46
N ASP A 91 -9.08 15.61 3.97
CA ASP A 91 -10.37 15.07 4.39
C ASP A 91 -10.42 13.57 4.11
N ILE A 92 -10.97 12.79 5.02
CA ILE A 92 -11.02 11.32 4.87
C ILE A 92 -11.74 10.85 3.59
N ASN A 93 -12.62 11.67 3.02
CA ASN A 93 -13.34 11.39 1.79
C ASN A 93 -12.68 12.01 0.54
N ASP A 94 -11.56 12.72 0.68
CA ASP A 94 -10.83 13.31 -0.44
C ASP A 94 -9.95 12.28 -1.17
N VAL A 95 -10.61 11.31 -1.82
CA VAL A 95 -9.96 10.26 -2.59
C VAL A 95 -9.19 10.84 -3.78
N ALA A 96 -9.70 11.89 -4.42
CA ALA A 96 -9.07 12.52 -5.57
C ALA A 96 -7.78 13.26 -5.19
N GLY A 97 -7.79 13.98 -4.07
CA GLY A 97 -6.61 14.61 -3.50
C GLY A 97 -5.54 13.59 -3.13
N LEU A 98 -5.94 12.47 -2.53
CA LEU A 98 -5.01 11.39 -2.20
C LEU A 98 -4.39 10.76 -3.45
N ALA A 99 -5.20 10.44 -4.47
CA ALA A 99 -4.72 9.90 -5.73
C ALA A 99 -3.71 10.84 -6.41
N SER A 100 -4.03 12.14 -6.47
CA SER A 100 -3.15 13.17 -7.02
C SER A 100 -1.82 13.26 -6.26
N LEU A 101 -1.85 13.11 -4.93
CA LEU A 101 -0.66 13.07 -4.09
C LEU A 101 0.20 11.83 -4.39
N ILE A 102 -0.42 10.66 -4.55
CA ILE A 102 0.28 9.41 -4.90
C ILE A 102 0.94 9.54 -6.28
N GLU A 103 0.19 9.99 -7.29
CA GLU A 103 0.68 10.17 -8.65
C GLU A 103 1.88 11.12 -8.71
N LYS A 104 1.78 12.27 -8.03
CA LYS A 104 2.83 13.28 -7.96
C LYS A 104 4.13 12.74 -7.34
N ASN A 105 4.01 11.92 -6.30
CA ASN A 105 5.18 11.43 -5.56
C ASN A 105 5.84 10.22 -6.23
N PHE A 106 5.09 9.39 -6.96
CA PHE A 106 5.57 8.07 -7.38
C PHE A 106 5.46 7.78 -8.88
N LEU A 107 4.68 8.55 -9.66
CA LEU A 107 4.42 8.24 -11.07
C LEU A 107 4.93 9.30 -12.06
N THR A 108 5.30 10.50 -11.59
CA THR A 108 5.60 11.63 -12.50
C THR A 108 6.99 11.59 -13.16
N ASN A 109 7.83 10.57 -12.89
CA ASN A 109 9.21 10.46 -13.40
C ASN A 109 9.43 9.38 -14.48
N ARG A 110 8.40 8.97 -15.22
CA ARG A 110 8.53 7.89 -16.21
C ARG A 110 8.94 8.29 -17.63
N ASN A 111 9.23 9.56 -17.90
CA ASN A 111 9.62 10.01 -19.24
C ASN A 111 11.04 10.59 -19.26
N SER A 112 12.06 9.73 -19.27
CA SER A 112 13.43 10.07 -19.71
C SER A 112 14.19 8.92 -20.39
N ASP A 113 13.90 7.66 -20.10
CA ASP A 113 14.71 6.53 -20.62
C ASP A 113 14.03 5.81 -21.81
N GLY A 114 13.64 6.61 -22.80
CA GLY A 114 13.20 6.16 -24.13
C GLY A 114 14.19 6.62 -25.20
N GLY A 115 15.48 6.39 -24.98
CA GLY A 115 16.52 6.59 -26.00
C GLY A 115 16.62 5.35 -26.89
N LEU A 116 16.05 5.45 -28.10
CA LEU A 116 16.54 4.70 -29.27
C LEU A 116 17.84 5.34 -29.77
#